data_AF-A0A6N7IU72-F1
#
_entry.id   AF-A0A6N7IU72-F1
#
_cell.length_a   1.000
_cell.length_b   1.000
_cell.length_c   1.000
_cell.angle_alpha   90.00
_cell.angle_beta   90.00
_cell.angle_gamma   90.00
#
_symmetry.space_group_name_H-M   'P 1'
#
loop_
_entity.id
_entity.type
_entity.pdbx_description
1 polymer ?
#
loop_
_entity_poly.entity_id
_entity_poly.type
_entity_poly.pdbx_seq_one_letter_code
_entity_poly.pdbx_strand_id
1 'polypeptide(L)'
;MVENALMAACQGMDFPVQFLCTTEVVDTRVAIAELYSHIVKETSDVRRSYAEVLLSYLDTLMSQRSVLVRRSYVVVGCDGEPYEKARGILEHRAASLTGAMSRSKVTAVALSSDEIVDLLHHLLNRNSAVRPSDLVNAGALDLCVSGKGVLVGVQEGGKTGSAAGAVLAG
;
A
#
# COMPACT_ATOMS: atom_id res chain seq x y z
N MET A 1 -27.01 -5.40 17.85
CA MET A 1 -25.69 -5.47 18.54
C MET A 1 -24.67 -6.01 17.56
N VAL A 2 -23.56 -5.29 17.36
CA VAL A 2 -22.47 -5.70 16.44
C VAL A 2 -21.83 -7.01 16.89
N GLU A 3 -21.77 -7.25 18.19
CA GLU A 3 -21.27 -8.47 18.82
C GLU A 3 -22.02 -9.74 18.40
N ASN A 4 -23.36 -9.72 18.39
CA ASN A 4 -24.15 -10.87 17.94
C ASN A 4 -23.93 -11.18 16.45
N ALA A 5 -23.73 -10.16 15.62
CA ALA A 5 -23.40 -10.34 14.22
C ALA A 5 -22.01 -10.97 14.04
N LEU A 6 -21.05 -10.60 14.90
CA LEU A 6 -19.71 -11.19 14.91
C LEU A 6 -19.72 -12.62 15.44
N MET A 7 -20.46 -12.92 16.52
CA MET A 7 -20.63 -14.29 17.02
C MET A 7 -21.25 -15.20 15.96
N ALA A 8 -22.29 -14.73 15.26
CA ALA A 8 -22.90 -15.47 14.17
C ALA A 8 -21.95 -15.64 12.98
N ALA A 9 -21.09 -14.66 12.70
CA ALA A 9 -20.02 -14.79 11.71
C ALA A 9 -19.02 -15.87 12.10
N CYS A 10 -18.57 -15.90 13.37
CA CYS A 10 -17.64 -16.91 13.86
C CYS A 10 -18.22 -18.33 13.85
N GLN A 11 -19.51 -18.47 14.16
CA GLN A 11 -20.20 -19.77 14.12
C GLN A 11 -20.40 -20.31 12.70
N GLY A 12 -20.44 -19.43 11.70
CA GLY A 12 -20.60 -19.83 10.29
C GLY A 12 -19.28 -20.14 9.57
N MET A 13 -18.14 -20.14 10.27
CA MET A 13 -16.83 -20.45 9.68
C MET A 13 -16.49 -21.94 9.89
N ASP A 14 -16.52 -22.71 8.81
CA ASP A 14 -16.21 -24.15 8.82
C ASP A 14 -14.74 -24.48 8.48
N PHE A 15 -13.87 -23.48 8.37
CA PHE A 15 -12.49 -23.62 7.90
C PHE A 15 -11.50 -22.89 8.81
N PRO A 16 -10.22 -23.32 8.84
CA PRO A 16 -9.21 -22.65 9.65
C PRO A 16 -8.93 -21.24 9.11
N VAL A 17 -9.05 -20.26 9.99
CA VAL A 17 -8.72 -18.85 9.73
C VAL A 17 -7.61 -18.39 10.67
N GLN A 18 -6.60 -17.72 10.13
CA GLN A 18 -5.52 -17.14 10.91
C GLN A 18 -5.56 -15.61 10.81
N PHE A 19 -5.51 -14.93 11.96
CA PHE A 19 -5.44 -13.48 12.02
C PHE A 19 -3.98 -13.04 12.16
N LEU A 20 -3.57 -12.10 11.30
CA LEU A 20 -2.26 -11.50 11.30
C LEU A 20 -2.41 -9.99 11.48
N CYS A 21 -1.80 -9.43 12.51
CA CYS A 21 -1.79 -7.99 12.75
C CYS A 21 -0.38 -7.47 12.52
N THR A 22 -0.20 -6.55 11.58
CA THR A 22 1.06 -5.87 11.33
C THR A 22 0.91 -4.38 11.60
N THR A 23 2.03 -3.72 11.87
CA THR A 23 2.13 -2.26 11.95
C THR A 23 2.92 -1.78 10.75
N GLU A 24 2.32 -0.91 9.96
CA GLU A 24 2.92 -0.34 8.75
C GLU A 24 3.03 1.18 8.89
N VAL A 25 3.98 1.78 8.18
CA VAL A 25 4.08 3.24 8.07
C VAL A 25 2.87 3.75 7.28
N VAL A 26 2.34 4.91 7.67
CA VAL A 26 1.20 5.50 6.96
C VAL A 26 1.57 5.81 5.52
N ASP A 27 0.76 5.33 4.59
CA ASP A 27 0.84 5.63 3.17
C ASP A 27 -0.39 6.44 2.75
N THR A 28 -0.18 7.70 2.38
CA THR A 28 -1.26 8.61 1.92
C THR A 28 -1.16 8.90 0.42
N ARG A 29 -0.31 8.20 -0.34
CA ARG A 29 -0.07 8.48 -1.77
C ARG A 29 -1.34 8.44 -2.61
N VAL A 30 -2.22 7.45 -2.35
CA VAL A 30 -3.50 7.31 -3.05
C VAL A 30 -4.40 8.51 -2.78
N ALA A 31 -4.54 8.91 -1.52
CA ALA A 31 -5.35 10.06 -1.12
C ALA A 31 -4.81 11.37 -1.72
N ILE A 32 -3.48 11.53 -1.76
CA ILE A 32 -2.82 12.67 -2.41
C ILE A 32 -3.14 12.70 -3.92
N ALA A 33 -3.02 11.58 -4.62
CA ALA A 33 -3.32 11.48 -6.04
C ALA A 33 -4.79 11.77 -6.37
N GLU A 34 -5.72 11.24 -5.56
CA GLU A 34 -7.14 11.56 -5.66
C GLU A 34 -7.40 13.04 -5.46
N LEU A 35 -6.77 13.67 -4.46
CA LEU A 35 -6.92 15.10 -4.19
C LEU A 35 -6.47 15.94 -5.38
N TYR A 36 -5.32 15.62 -5.98
CA TYR A 36 -4.83 16.30 -7.19
C TYR A 36 -5.83 16.21 -8.35
N SER A 37 -6.45 15.04 -8.55
CA SER A 37 -7.44 14.85 -9.60
C SER A 37 -8.71 15.71 -9.40
N HIS A 38 -9.07 15.99 -8.15
CA HIS A 38 -10.23 16.79 -7.79
C HIS A 38 -9.93 18.29 -7.85
N ILE A 39 -8.73 18.74 -7.49
CA ILE A 39 -8.31 20.15 -7.57
C ILE A 39 -8.41 20.69 -9.01
N VAL A 40 -8.07 19.88 -10.00
CA VAL A 40 -8.10 20.26 -11.43
C VAL A 40 -9.53 20.52 -11.92
N LYS A 41 -10.52 19.81 -11.36
CA LYS A 41 -11.93 19.91 -11.78
C LYS A 41 -12.70 21.02 -11.07
N GLU A 42 -12.11 21.62 -10.03
CA GLU A 42 -12.81 22.50 -9.11
C GLU A 42 -12.65 23.98 -9.48
N THR A 43 -13.77 24.72 -9.42
CA THR A 43 -13.84 26.13 -9.86
C THR A 43 -13.73 27.12 -8.70
N SER A 44 -13.96 26.68 -7.45
CA SER A 44 -13.95 27.56 -6.27
C SER A 44 -12.55 27.73 -5.66
N ASP A 45 -12.10 28.97 -5.53
CA ASP A 45 -10.78 29.31 -4.97
C ASP A 45 -10.62 28.92 -3.49
N VAL A 46 -11.68 28.98 -2.70
CA VAL A 46 -11.66 28.61 -1.27
C VAL A 46 -11.42 27.10 -1.09
N ARG A 47 -12.00 26.28 -1.97
CA ARG A 47 -11.78 24.83 -1.93
C ARG A 47 -10.37 24.47 -2.38
N ARG A 48 -9.82 25.21 -3.35
CA ARG A 48 -8.44 25.02 -3.81
C ARG A 48 -7.42 25.31 -2.71
N SER A 49 -7.54 26.44 -2.02
CA SER A 49 -6.63 26.79 -0.93
C SER A 49 -6.70 25.81 0.25
N TYR A 50 -7.90 25.32 0.58
CA TYR A 50 -8.05 24.27 1.59
C TYR A 50 -7.39 22.95 1.17
N ALA A 51 -7.52 22.56 -0.09
CA ALA A 51 -6.91 21.35 -0.62
C ALA A 51 -5.37 21.41 -0.61
N GLU A 52 -4.78 22.58 -0.88
CA GLU A 52 -3.33 22.80 -0.79
C GLU A 52 -2.80 22.62 0.65
N VAL A 53 -3.50 23.16 1.64
CA VAL A 53 -3.15 22.96 3.07
C VAL A 53 -3.25 21.47 3.44
N LEU A 54 -4.29 20.79 2.96
CA LEU A 54 -4.48 19.37 3.20
C LEU A 54 -3.38 18.52 2.56
N LEU A 55 -2.93 18.86 1.34
CA LEU A 55 -1.81 18.18 0.68
C LEU A 55 -0.52 18.30 1.49
N SER A 56 -0.19 19.52 1.94
CA SER A 56 1.00 19.76 2.76
C SER A 56 0.95 18.97 4.08
N TYR A 57 -0.23 18.86 4.68
CA TYR A 57 -0.43 18.06 5.88
C TYR A 57 -0.23 16.55 5.62
N LEU A 58 -0.82 16.02 4.54
CA LEU A 58 -0.68 14.60 4.17
C LEU A 58 0.77 14.23 3.84
N ASP A 59 1.51 15.14 3.20
CA ASP A 59 2.93 14.95 2.88
C ASP A 59 3.81 14.99 4.14
N THR A 60 3.49 15.89 5.08
CA THR A 60 4.14 15.94 6.40
C THR A 60 3.92 14.63 7.17
N LEU A 61 2.69 14.10 7.12
CA LEU A 61 2.34 12.82 7.76
C LEU A 61 3.14 11.66 7.15
N MET A 62 3.27 11.60 5.82
CA MET A 62 4.12 10.60 5.15
C MET A 62 5.60 10.74 5.50
N SER A 63 6.10 11.97 5.62
CA SER A 63 7.50 12.24 5.95
C SER A 63 7.83 11.83 7.40
N GLN A 64 6.87 12.00 8.31
CA GLN A 64 7.00 11.57 9.70
C GLN A 64 6.76 10.05 9.82
N ARG A 65 7.81 9.26 9.57
CA ARG A 65 7.82 7.78 9.74
C ARG A 65 7.52 7.29 11.17
N SER A 66 7.31 8.19 12.13
CA SER A 66 6.89 7.89 13.49
C SER A 66 5.42 7.51 13.61
N VAL A 67 4.59 7.86 12.62
CA VAL A 67 3.16 7.50 12.62
C VAL A 67 3.01 6.11 12.00
N LEU A 68 2.52 5.16 12.80
CA LEU A 68 2.31 3.77 12.41
C LEU A 68 0.81 3.43 12.47
N VAL A 69 0.31 2.74 11.45
CA VAL A 69 -1.06 2.23 11.39
C VAL A 69 -1.05 0.72 11.55
N ARG A 70 -1.96 0.21 12.37
CA ARG A 70 -2.18 -1.23 12.52
C ARG A 70 -3.07 -1.73 11.39
N ARG A 71 -2.57 -2.67 10.59
CA ARG A 71 -3.35 -3.41 9.60
C ARG A 71 -3.61 -4.83 10.08
N SER A 72 -4.84 -5.27 9.90
CA SER A 72 -5.28 -6.62 10.26
C SER A 72 -5.58 -7.39 8.97
N TYR A 73 -4.91 -8.51 8.81
CA TYR A 73 -5.06 -9.44 7.70
C TYR A 73 -5.67 -10.75 8.20
N VAL A 74 -6.41 -11.42 7.31
CA VAL A 74 -6.97 -12.75 7.56
C VAL A 74 -6.43 -13.69 6.50
N VAL A 75 -5.78 -14.76 6.92
CA VAL A 75 -5.24 -15.80 6.05
C VAL A 75 -6.18 -17.00 6.08
N VAL A 76 -6.58 -17.45 4.90
CA VAL A 76 -7.43 -18.62 4.69
C VAL A 76 -6.65 -19.62 3.87
N GLY A 77 -6.44 -20.82 4.42
CA GLY A 77 -5.76 -21.92 3.75
C GLY A 77 -6.73 -22.86 3.03
N CYS A 78 -6.23 -23.60 2.05
CA CYS A 78 -6.91 -24.75 1.45
C CYS A 78 -5.86 -25.85 1.24
N ASP A 79 -6.05 -27.00 1.88
CA ASP A 79 -5.13 -28.13 1.81
C ASP A 79 -5.65 -29.20 0.85
N GLY A 80 -4.76 -29.85 0.11
CA GLY A 80 -5.04 -31.15 -0.55
C GLY A 80 -5.80 -31.12 -1.89
N GLU A 81 -6.08 -29.95 -2.48
CA GLU A 81 -6.83 -29.83 -3.74
C GLU A 81 -5.95 -29.36 -4.92
N PRO A 82 -6.24 -29.78 -6.17
CA PRO A 82 -5.55 -29.26 -7.35
C PRO A 82 -5.85 -27.77 -7.56
N TYR A 83 -4.88 -27.03 -8.11
CA TYR A 83 -4.86 -25.56 -8.19
C TYR A 83 -6.18 -24.93 -8.68
N GLU A 84 -6.78 -25.47 -9.75
CA GLU A 84 -8.02 -24.93 -10.30
C GLU A 84 -9.22 -25.03 -9.34
N LYS A 85 -9.33 -26.14 -8.61
CA LYS A 85 -10.37 -26.34 -7.60
C LYS A 85 -10.09 -25.54 -6.34
N ALA A 86 -8.81 -25.48 -5.94
CA ALA A 86 -8.36 -24.71 -4.79
C ALA A 86 -8.70 -23.22 -4.92
N ARG A 87 -8.55 -22.62 -6.12
CA ARG A 87 -8.92 -21.22 -6.36
C ARG A 87 -10.41 -20.98 -6.16
N GLY A 88 -11.27 -21.84 -6.72
CA GLY A 88 -12.73 -21.71 -6.56
C GLY A 88 -13.19 -21.85 -5.10
N ILE A 89 -12.59 -22.79 -4.36
CA ILE A 89 -12.85 -22.96 -2.92
C ILE A 89 -12.40 -21.73 -2.14
N LEU A 90 -11.21 -21.19 -2.44
CA LEU A 90 -10.67 -20.03 -1.75
C LEU A 90 -11.52 -18.78 -2.00
N GLU A 91 -11.97 -18.56 -3.24
CA GLU A 91 -12.88 -17.46 -3.59
C GLU A 91 -14.21 -17.58 -2.86
N HIS A 92 -14.77 -18.79 -2.78
CA HIS A 92 -15.99 -19.02 -2.03
C HIS A 92 -15.83 -18.76 -0.52
N ARG A 93 -14.71 -19.19 0.07
CA ARG A 93 -14.38 -18.92 1.48
C ARG A 93 -14.17 -17.43 1.74
N ALA A 94 -13.48 -16.73 0.83
CA ALA A 94 -13.29 -15.28 0.92
C ALA A 94 -14.61 -14.52 0.79
N ALA A 95 -15.49 -14.90 -0.14
CA ALA A 95 -16.83 -14.32 -0.29
C ALA A 95 -17.71 -14.55 0.95
N SER A 96 -17.67 -15.75 1.52
CA SER A 96 -18.38 -16.07 2.75
C SER A 96 -17.87 -15.23 3.94
N LEU A 97 -16.54 -15.10 4.07
CA LEU A 97 -15.92 -14.31 5.13
C LEU A 97 -16.24 -12.81 5.02
N THR A 98 -16.08 -12.24 3.83
CA THR A 98 -16.41 -10.83 3.55
C THR A 98 -17.90 -10.56 3.76
N GLY A 99 -18.78 -11.46 3.32
CA GLY A 99 -20.21 -11.40 3.59
C GLY A 99 -20.53 -11.46 5.08
N ALA A 100 -19.80 -12.24 5.87
CA ALA A 100 -19.99 -12.32 7.31
C ALA A 100 -19.49 -11.07 8.06
N MET A 101 -18.35 -10.52 7.65
CA MET A 101 -17.76 -9.31 8.21
C MET A 101 -18.56 -8.04 7.87
N SER A 102 -19.14 -7.95 6.67
CA SER A 102 -19.97 -6.80 6.29
C SER A 102 -21.19 -6.63 7.20
N ARG A 103 -21.79 -7.72 7.68
CA ARG A 103 -22.88 -7.70 8.67
C ARG A 103 -22.47 -7.13 10.02
N SER A 104 -21.19 -7.23 10.39
CA SER A 104 -20.63 -6.67 11.63
C SER A 104 -20.04 -5.26 11.43
N LYS A 105 -20.32 -4.59 10.30
CA LYS A 105 -19.77 -3.28 9.91
C LYS A 105 -18.24 -3.27 9.73
N VAL A 106 -17.65 -4.45 9.52
CA VAL A 106 -16.22 -4.59 9.22
C VAL A 106 -16.06 -4.81 7.72
N THR A 107 -15.34 -3.92 7.06
CA THR A 107 -15.03 -4.04 5.63
C THR A 107 -13.78 -4.89 5.46
N ALA A 108 -13.91 -6.03 4.79
CA ALA A 108 -12.80 -6.88 4.38
C ALA A 108 -12.71 -6.87 2.85
N VAL A 109 -11.48 -6.81 2.33
CA VAL A 109 -11.18 -6.81 0.89
C VAL A 109 -10.20 -7.93 0.63
N ALA A 110 -10.43 -8.71 -0.43
CA ALA A 110 -9.50 -9.74 -0.86
C ALA A 110 -8.28 -9.09 -1.52
N LEU A 111 -7.08 -9.49 -1.10
CA LEU A 111 -5.82 -8.99 -1.62
C LEU A 111 -5.52 -9.60 -3.00
N SER A 112 -5.01 -8.76 -3.89
CA SER A 112 -4.47 -9.16 -5.20
C SER A 112 -3.09 -9.83 -5.07
N SER A 113 -2.62 -10.46 -6.15
CA SER A 113 -1.31 -11.14 -6.14
C SER A 113 -0.15 -10.18 -5.84
N ASP A 114 -0.20 -8.96 -6.37
CA ASP A 114 0.84 -7.94 -6.14
C ASP A 114 0.87 -7.49 -4.69
N GLU A 115 -0.30 -7.28 -4.08
CA GLU A 115 -0.41 -6.91 -2.66
C GLU A 115 0.04 -8.04 -1.72
N ILE A 116 -0.14 -9.31 -2.12
CA ILE A 116 0.38 -10.46 -1.36
C ILE A 116 1.92 -10.45 -1.38
N VAL A 117 2.54 -10.18 -2.54
CA VAL A 117 3.99 -10.06 -2.65
C VAL A 117 4.51 -8.91 -1.80
N ASP A 118 3.84 -7.76 -1.83
CA ASP A 118 4.17 -6.63 -0.97
C ASP A 118 4.05 -6.98 0.51
N LEU A 119 2.98 -7.68 0.92
CA LEU A 119 2.80 -8.12 2.30
C LEU A 119 3.94 -9.06 2.74
N LEU A 120 4.29 -10.06 1.92
CA LEU A 120 5.39 -10.97 2.20
C LEU A 120 6.72 -10.23 2.31
N HIS A 121 6.97 -9.27 1.40
CA HIS A 121 8.17 -8.44 1.45
C HIS A 121 8.24 -7.64 2.75
N HIS A 122 7.14 -7.00 3.17
CA HIS A 122 7.11 -6.26 4.44
C HIS A 122 7.32 -7.16 5.67
N LEU A 123 6.78 -8.39 5.66
CA LEU A 123 6.94 -9.32 6.76
C LEU A 123 8.39 -9.82 6.90
N LEU A 124 9.05 -10.09 5.78
CA LEU A 124 10.41 -10.61 5.74
C LEU A 124 11.47 -9.50 5.91
N ASN A 125 11.26 -8.33 5.32
CA ASN A 125 12.19 -7.20 5.33
C ASN A 125 11.68 -6.08 6.24
N ARG A 126 11.68 -6.36 7.54
CA ARG A 126 11.30 -5.37 8.57
C ARG A 126 12.15 -4.10 8.43
N ASN A 127 11.49 -2.94 8.37
CA ASN A 127 12.08 -1.60 8.18
C ASN A 127 12.47 -1.22 6.74
N SER A 128 12.18 -2.05 5.74
CA SER A 128 12.27 -1.61 4.33
C SER A 128 11.01 -0.84 3.93
N ALA A 129 11.18 0.37 3.40
CA ALA A 129 10.09 1.23 2.92
C ALA A 129 9.74 0.96 1.44
N VAL A 130 10.38 -0.06 0.85
CA VAL A 130 10.29 -0.35 -0.59
C VAL A 130 9.17 -1.37 -0.80
N ARG A 131 8.22 -1.03 -1.67
CA ARG A 131 7.20 -1.97 -2.13
C ARG A 131 7.63 -2.60 -3.46
N PRO A 132 7.68 -3.93 -3.55
CA PRO A 132 7.91 -4.63 -4.81
C PRO A 132 6.98 -4.17 -5.94
N SER A 133 5.71 -3.93 -5.67
CA SER A 133 4.74 -3.44 -6.66
C SER A 133 5.17 -2.11 -7.30
N ASP A 134 5.63 -1.14 -6.51
CA ASP A 134 6.16 0.14 -6.99
C ASP A 134 7.38 -0.07 -7.90
N LEU A 135 8.25 -1.03 -7.57
CA LEU A 135 9.44 -1.36 -8.37
C LEU A 135 9.09 -2.02 -9.70
N VAL A 136 8.11 -2.92 -9.70
CA VAL A 136 7.60 -3.56 -10.92
C VAL A 136 6.99 -2.49 -11.85
N ASN A 137 6.18 -1.59 -11.30
CA ASN A 137 5.63 -0.45 -12.05
C ASN A 137 6.70 0.52 -12.57
N ALA A 138 7.81 0.68 -11.84
CA ALA A 138 8.97 1.46 -12.27
C ALA A 138 9.85 0.77 -13.32
N GLY A 139 9.48 -0.44 -13.77
CA GLY A 139 10.22 -1.18 -14.79
C GLY A 139 11.45 -1.93 -14.27
N ALA A 140 11.52 -2.28 -12.98
CA ALA A 140 12.63 -3.05 -12.42
C ALA A 140 12.82 -4.44 -13.05
N LEU A 141 11.75 -4.97 -13.68
CA LEU A 141 11.78 -6.24 -14.41
C LEU A 141 12.05 -6.06 -15.91
N ASP A 142 12.19 -4.81 -16.39
CA ASP A 142 12.44 -4.55 -17.80
C ASP A 142 13.94 -4.73 -18.11
N LEU A 143 14.24 -5.46 -19.19
CA LEU A 143 15.61 -5.88 -19.53
C LEU A 143 16.53 -4.71 -19.93
N CYS A 144 15.95 -3.54 -20.23
CA CYS A 144 16.65 -2.34 -20.68
C CYS A 144 16.29 -1.13 -19.81
N VAL A 145 16.97 -0.95 -18.68
CA VAL A 145 16.93 0.32 -17.94
C VAL A 145 17.74 1.36 -18.75
N SER A 146 17.06 2.19 -19.55
CA SER A 146 17.69 3.38 -20.12
C SER A 146 18.01 4.33 -18.98
N GLY A 147 19.27 4.31 -18.55
CA GLY A 147 19.74 4.96 -17.33
C GLY A 147 19.35 6.43 -17.21
N LYS A 148 18.60 6.73 -16.14
CA LYS A 148 18.91 7.81 -15.19
C LYS A 148 18.58 7.27 -13.80
N GLY A 149 19.54 6.57 -13.19
CA GLY A 149 19.43 6.12 -11.81
C GLY A 149 19.35 7.33 -10.88
N VAL A 150 18.21 7.53 -10.22
CA VAL A 150 18.16 8.32 -8.99
C VAL A 150 18.56 7.38 -7.86
N LEU A 151 19.80 7.54 -7.38
CA LEU A 151 20.27 6.90 -6.16
C LEU A 151 19.49 7.48 -4.98
N VAL A 152 18.48 6.74 -4.50
CA VAL A 152 17.90 6.97 -3.17
C VAL A 152 18.69 6.12 -2.18
N GLY A 153 19.74 6.70 -1.60
CA GLY A 153 20.44 6.10 -0.48
C GLY A 153 21.85 6.65 -0.25
N VAL A 154 22.07 7.14 0.97
CA VAL A 154 23.36 7.44 1.63
C VAL A 154 23.93 8.86 1.38
N GLN A 155 23.58 9.79 2.28
CA GLN A 155 24.46 10.90 2.60
C GLN A 155 25.61 10.36 3.48
N GLU A 156 26.80 10.22 2.90
CA GLU A 156 28.06 10.34 3.63
C GLU A 156 28.97 11.30 2.84
N GLY A 157 29.55 12.26 3.57
CA GLY A 157 30.19 13.43 3.00
C GLY A 157 31.55 13.19 2.34
N GLY A 158 32.01 14.18 1.59
CA GLY A 158 33.38 14.23 1.10
C GLY A 158 33.55 15.11 -0.12
N LYS A 159 34.27 16.22 0.06
CA LYS A 159 34.62 17.25 -0.93
C LYS A 159 35.18 16.69 -2.25
N THR A 160 34.83 17.38 -3.34
CA THR A 160 35.66 17.87 -4.48
C THR A 160 34.68 18.07 -5.64
N GLY A 161 34.40 19.27 -6.16
CA GLY A 161 35.31 20.29 -6.64
C GLY A 161 35.08 20.43 -8.15
N SER A 162 34.17 21.32 -8.56
CA SER A 162 34.25 22.08 -9.83
C SER A 162 33.04 23.01 -9.91
N ALA A 163 33.28 24.28 -9.63
CA ALA A 163 32.36 25.37 -9.92
C ALA A 163 33.14 26.44 -10.67
N ALA A 164 32.44 27.03 -11.65
CA ALA A 164 32.78 28.22 -12.43
C ALA A 164 33.93 28.04 -13.44
N GLY A 165 33.83 28.49 -14.68
CA GLY A 165 32.85 29.32 -15.39
C GLY A 165 33.36 29.38 -16.83
N ALA A 166 32.49 29.28 -17.83
CA ALA A 166 31.93 30.43 -18.52
C ALA A 166 32.81 30.96 -19.68
N VAL A 167 32.11 31.35 -20.74
CA VAL A 167 32.45 32.43 -21.70
C VAL A 167 33.12 32.03 -23.04
N LEU A 168 32.25 32.03 -24.07
CA LEU A 168 32.32 32.67 -25.39
C LEU A 168 33.30 32.24 -26.52
N ALA A 169 32.66 32.15 -27.69
CA ALA A 169 33.01 32.71 -29.00
C ALA A 169 34.03 31.99 -29.89
N GLY A 170 33.61 31.81 -31.14
CA GLY A 170 34.40 31.31 -32.27
C GLY A 170 33.52 30.53 -33.23
#